data_AF-A0A1Q6M701-F1
#
_entry.id   AF-A0A1Q6M701-F1
#
_cell.length_a   1.000
_cell.length_b   1.000
_cell.length_c   1.000
_cell.angle_alpha   90.00
_cell.angle_beta   90.00
_cell.angle_gamma   90.00
#
_symmetry.space_group_name_H-M   'P 1'
#
loop_
_entity.id
_entity.type
_entity.pdbx_description
1 polymer ?
#
loop_
_entity_poly.entity_id
_entity_poly.type
_entity_poly.pdbx_seq_one_letter_code
_entity_poly.pdbx_strand_id
1 'polypeptide(L)'
;MAQHILTNAFSLSMLPMEAMNFVRVKKINPNEVPTDIESAIGHVDTAKVVSNILGFEVKPNRVSIKLTESDVLYVAQYTGPRLPEGATTLPEGANLEFFEVTFRKEGCRGCRGYDSGTCQNCVFSFWLSGAPVEKC
;
A
#
# COMPACT_ATOMS: atom_id res chain seq x y z
N MET A 1 5.04 -12.67 8.55
CA MET A 1 6.04 -11.66 8.18
C MET A 1 5.31 -10.62 7.36
N ALA A 2 5.62 -9.33 7.55
CA ALA A 2 5.03 -8.26 6.75
C ALA A 2 5.50 -8.37 5.30
N GLN A 3 4.57 -8.40 4.35
CA GLN A 3 4.90 -8.42 2.93
C GLN A 3 4.76 -7.01 2.34
N HIS A 4 5.68 -6.67 1.43
CA HIS A 4 5.57 -5.49 0.58
C HIS A 4 5.12 -5.97 -0.80
N ILE A 5 3.99 -5.43 -1.27
CA ILE A 5 3.35 -5.92 -2.51
C ILE A 5 3.07 -4.74 -3.44
N LEU A 6 3.46 -4.84 -4.71
CA LEU A 6 3.22 -3.83 -5.75
C LEU A 6 2.07 -4.25 -6.67
N THR A 7 1.03 -3.44 -6.78
CA THR A 7 -0.13 -3.68 -7.64
C THR A 7 -0.39 -2.52 -8.59
N ASN A 8 -1.20 -2.77 -9.63
CA ASN A 8 -1.71 -1.73 -10.52
C ASN A 8 -3.00 -1.06 -10.01
N ALA A 9 -3.67 -1.68 -9.03
CA ALA A 9 -4.93 -1.21 -8.48
C ALA A 9 -5.14 -1.74 -7.06
N PHE A 10 -5.95 -1.02 -6.30
CA PHE A 10 -6.48 -1.48 -5.02
C PHE A 10 -7.93 -1.98 -5.20
N SER A 11 -8.27 -3.10 -4.57
CA SER A 11 -9.62 -3.68 -4.63
C SER A 11 -10.08 -4.12 -3.25
N LEU A 12 -11.36 -3.90 -2.94
CA LEU A 12 -11.98 -4.41 -1.71
C LEU A 12 -11.86 -5.94 -1.57
N SER A 13 -11.77 -6.66 -2.69
CA SER A 13 -11.56 -8.11 -2.69
C SER A 13 -10.23 -8.54 -2.06
N MET A 14 -9.26 -7.62 -1.97
CA MET A 14 -7.96 -7.85 -1.33
C MET A 14 -8.06 -7.81 0.20
N LEU A 15 -9.14 -7.22 0.75
CA LEU A 15 -9.29 -7.02 2.18
C LEU A 15 -9.92 -8.24 2.86
N PRO A 16 -9.46 -8.58 4.07
CA PRO A 16 -10.21 -9.43 4.98
C PRO A 16 -11.34 -8.60 5.61
N MET A 17 -12.49 -8.56 4.92
CA MET A 17 -13.64 -7.69 5.24
C MET A 17 -14.13 -7.75 6.69
N GLU A 18 -13.91 -8.88 7.37
CA GLU A 18 -14.31 -9.07 8.77
C GLU A 18 -13.27 -8.60 9.79
N ALA A 19 -12.00 -8.47 9.37
CA ALA A 19 -10.89 -8.09 10.24
C ALA A 19 -10.38 -6.66 10.00
N MET A 20 -10.63 -6.10 8.81
CA MET A 20 -10.18 -4.76 8.42
C MET A 20 -11.32 -3.87 8.00
N ASN A 21 -11.51 -2.78 8.74
CA ASN A 21 -12.51 -1.74 8.45
C ASN A 21 -11.90 -0.36 8.15
N PHE A 22 -10.57 -0.23 8.23
CA PHE A 22 -9.87 1.03 8.02
C PHE A 22 -8.65 0.87 7.13
N VAL A 23 -8.48 1.79 6.19
CA VAL A 23 -7.39 1.79 5.23
C VAL A 23 -6.78 3.19 5.17
N ARG A 24 -5.46 3.27 5.25
CA ARG A 24 -4.71 4.51 5.04
C ARG A 24 -4.12 4.50 3.65
N VAL A 25 -4.34 5.59 2.92
CA VAL A 25 -3.74 5.78 1.59
C VAL A 25 -2.89 7.04 1.65
N LYS A 26 -1.61 6.92 1.31
CA LYS A 26 -0.66 8.04 1.21
C LYS A 26 -0.16 8.08 -0.23
N LYS A 27 -0.25 9.23 -0.90
CA LYS A 27 0.46 9.46 -2.16
C LYS A 27 1.96 9.49 -1.88
N ILE A 28 2.73 8.75 -2.67
CA ILE A 28 4.19 8.64 -2.53
C ILE A 28 4.88 8.94 -3.86
N ASN A 29 6.16 9.23 -3.79
CA ASN A 29 7.02 9.33 -4.97
C ASN A 29 7.51 7.94 -5.41
N PRO A 30 7.88 7.76 -6.69
CA PRO A 30 8.38 6.47 -7.21
C PRO A 30 9.57 5.90 -6.43
N ASN A 31 10.47 6.77 -5.95
CA ASN A 31 11.65 6.39 -5.18
C ASN A 31 11.34 5.93 -3.73
N GLU A 32 10.12 6.11 -3.24
CA GLU A 32 9.67 5.57 -1.94
C GLU A 32 9.20 4.10 -2.05
N VAL A 33 9.09 3.55 -3.27
CA VAL A 33 8.76 2.13 -3.48
C VAL A 33 10.01 1.27 -3.22
N PRO A 34 9.96 0.29 -2.32
CA PRO A 34 11.10 -0.57 -2.04
C PRO A 34 11.46 -1.43 -3.26
N THR A 35 12.76 -1.68 -3.45
CA THR A 35 13.26 -2.54 -4.54
C THR A 35 13.04 -4.03 -4.27
N ASP A 36 13.02 -4.42 -3.00
CA ASP A 36 12.69 -5.77 -2.54
C ASP A 36 11.17 -5.86 -2.30
N ILE A 37 10.40 -5.94 -3.39
CA ILE A 37 8.95 -5.92 -3.39
C ILE A 37 8.38 -7.03 -4.26
N GLU A 38 7.32 -7.67 -3.80
CA GLU A 38 6.61 -8.67 -4.59
C GLU A 38 5.68 -7.99 -5.60
N SER A 39 5.87 -8.24 -6.88
CA SER A 39 4.95 -7.76 -7.90
C SER A 39 3.68 -8.61 -7.92
N ALA A 40 2.54 -7.93 -8.04
CA ALA A 40 1.24 -8.49 -8.37
C ALA A 40 0.55 -7.66 -9.47
N ILE A 41 1.36 -7.05 -10.34
CA ILE A 41 0.88 -6.35 -11.53
C ILE A 41 0.49 -7.39 -12.59
N GLY A 42 -0.80 -7.48 -12.91
CA GLY A 42 -1.31 -8.53 -13.80
C GLY A 42 -1.03 -8.35 -15.30
N HIS A 43 -0.76 -7.12 -15.77
CA HIS A 43 -0.57 -6.84 -17.20
C HIS A 43 0.90 -6.56 -17.53
N VAL A 44 1.42 -7.20 -18.57
CA VAL A 44 2.83 -7.11 -18.99
C VAL A 44 3.22 -5.67 -19.34
N ASP A 45 2.40 -4.96 -20.10
CA ASP A 45 2.73 -3.59 -20.50
C ASP A 45 2.71 -2.61 -19.32
N THR A 46 1.80 -2.79 -18.36
CA THR A 46 1.83 -2.00 -17.12
C THR A 46 3.09 -2.29 -16.33
N ALA A 47 3.51 -3.55 -16.22
CA ALA A 47 4.73 -3.92 -15.53
C ALA A 47 5.97 -3.29 -16.19
N LYS A 48 6.04 -3.24 -17.52
CA LYS A 48 7.12 -2.56 -18.26
C LYS A 48 7.17 -1.05 -17.99
N VAL A 49 6.03 -0.37 -18.10
CA VAL A 49 5.95 1.08 -17.82
C VAL A 49 6.34 1.38 -16.39
N VAL A 50 5.84 0.60 -15.43
CA VAL A 50 6.18 0.77 -14.00
C VAL A 50 7.66 0.48 -13.75
N SER A 51 8.23 -0.57 -14.36
CA SER A 51 9.66 -0.88 -14.25
C SER A 51 10.53 0.29 -14.70
N ASN A 52 10.16 0.91 -15.83
CA ASN A 52 10.90 2.05 -16.38
C ASN A 52 10.81 3.28 -15.48
N ILE A 53 9.68 3.50 -14.81
CA ILE A 53 9.50 4.64 -13.88
C ILE A 53 10.23 4.40 -12.56
N LEU A 54 10.18 3.17 -12.02
CA LEU A 54 10.82 2.81 -10.76
C LEU A 54 12.33 2.61 -10.86
N GLY A 55 12.85 2.32 -12.07
CA GLY A 55 14.26 2.08 -12.31
C GLY A 55 14.74 0.69 -11.92
N PHE A 56 13.83 -0.26 -11.65
CA PHE A 56 14.13 -1.67 -11.40
C PHE A 56 13.09 -2.59 -12.06
N GLU A 57 13.45 -3.86 -12.25
CA GLU A 57 12.59 -4.83 -12.93
C GLU A 57 11.37 -5.20 -12.08
N VAL A 58 10.17 -4.93 -12.60
CA VAL A 58 8.88 -5.38 -12.06
C VAL A 58 8.33 -6.47 -12.96
N LYS A 59 8.30 -7.71 -12.46
CA LYS A 59 7.80 -8.86 -13.23
C LYS A 59 6.27 -8.84 -13.28
N PRO A 60 5.63 -9.11 -14.44
CA PRO A 60 4.19 -9.28 -14.48
C PRO A 60 3.80 -10.54 -13.71
N ASN A 61 2.86 -10.39 -12.78
CA ASN A 61 2.41 -11.46 -11.93
C ASN A 61 0.91 -11.31 -11.67
N ARG A 62 0.11 -12.18 -12.31
CA ARG A 62 -1.34 -12.18 -12.16
C ARG A 62 -1.73 -13.13 -11.03
N VAL A 63 -1.77 -12.60 -9.82
CA VAL A 63 -2.14 -13.34 -8.60
C VAL A 63 -3.28 -12.66 -7.87
N SER A 64 -4.10 -13.46 -7.19
CA SER A 64 -5.08 -12.94 -6.24
C SER A 64 -4.39 -12.68 -4.91
N ILE A 65 -4.48 -11.45 -4.42
CA ILE A 65 -3.86 -11.02 -3.17
C ILE A 65 -4.90 -11.02 -2.06
N LYS A 66 -4.52 -11.52 -0.89
CA LYS A 66 -5.26 -11.36 0.36
C LYS A 66 -4.32 -10.71 1.38
N LEU A 67 -4.68 -9.52 1.84
CA LEU A 67 -3.84 -8.71 2.71
C LEU A 67 -4.06 -9.07 4.18
N THR A 68 -3.00 -8.90 4.97
CA THR A 68 -3.00 -9.01 6.44
C THR A 68 -2.65 -7.67 7.07
N GLU A 69 -2.92 -7.49 8.37
CA GLU A 69 -2.73 -6.20 9.07
C GLU A 69 -1.28 -5.71 9.05
N SER A 70 -0.34 -6.64 8.85
CA SER A 70 1.09 -6.35 8.75
C SER A 70 1.56 -5.95 7.35
N ASP A 71 0.78 -6.19 6.31
CA ASP A 71 1.23 -5.99 4.93
C ASP A 71 1.18 -4.52 4.52
N VAL A 72 2.08 -4.16 3.59
CA VAL A 72 2.14 -2.84 2.97
C VAL A 72 1.93 -3.01 1.48
N LEU A 73 0.88 -2.36 0.97
CA LEU A 73 0.54 -2.42 -0.44
C LEU A 73 0.98 -1.12 -1.12
N TYR A 74 1.74 -1.24 -2.19
CA TYR A 74 2.12 -0.14 -3.07
C TYR A 74 1.29 -0.24 -4.34
N VAL A 75 0.65 0.85 -4.72
CA VAL A 75 -0.27 0.88 -5.87
C VAL A 75 0.28 1.84 -6.91
N ALA A 76 0.66 1.30 -8.07
CA ALA A 76 0.97 2.04 -9.29
C ALA A 76 -0.32 2.26 -10.08
N GLN A 77 -1.05 3.32 -9.74
CA GLN A 77 -2.35 3.60 -10.32
C GLN A 77 -2.20 4.31 -11.66
N TYR A 78 -2.52 3.59 -12.73
CA TYR A 78 -2.62 4.14 -14.08
C TYR A 78 -3.99 4.81 -14.28
N THR A 79 -3.99 6.01 -14.84
CA THR A 79 -5.19 6.73 -15.30
C THR A 79 -4.95 7.29 -16.69
N GLY A 80 -5.90 7.15 -17.60
CA GLY A 80 -5.74 7.61 -18.98
C GLY A 80 -6.32 6.65 -20.03
N PRO A 81 -5.97 6.84 -21.32
CA PRO A 81 -6.42 5.97 -22.40
C PRO A 81 -5.90 4.54 -22.22
N ARG A 82 -6.42 3.57 -22.96
CA ARG A 82 -5.89 2.20 -22.91
C ARG A 82 -4.42 2.19 -23.31
N LEU A 83 -3.58 1.52 -22.50
CA LEU A 83 -2.16 1.31 -22.83
C LEU A 83 -2.05 0.55 -24.18
N PRO A 84 -1.26 1.06 -25.14
CA PRO A 84 -0.94 0.34 -26.36
C PRO A 84 -0.19 -0.97 -26.05
N GLU A 85 -0.35 -1.96 -26.92
CA GLU A 85 0.41 -3.21 -26.79
C GLU A 85 1.91 -2.94 -26.92
N GLY A 86 2.70 -3.48 -25.99
CA GLY A 86 4.15 -3.29 -25.96
C GLY A 86 4.61 -1.93 -25.43
N ALA A 87 3.70 -1.11 -24.87
CA ALA A 87 4.07 0.18 -24.29
C ALA A 87 5.15 0.03 -23.20
N THR A 88 6.19 0.85 -23.34
CA THR A 88 7.29 0.98 -22.38
C THR A 88 7.27 2.33 -21.67
N THR A 89 6.52 3.30 -22.21
CA THR A 89 6.33 4.64 -21.63
C THR A 89 4.84 4.96 -21.51
N LEU A 90 4.53 5.99 -20.72
CA LEU A 90 3.15 6.48 -20.63
C LEU A 90 2.74 7.13 -21.97
N PRO A 91 1.56 6.80 -22.52
CA PRO A 91 1.04 7.49 -23.69
C PRO A 91 0.62 8.92 -23.34
N GLU A 92 0.47 9.77 -24.36
CA GLU A 92 -0.01 11.13 -24.19
C GLU A 92 -1.40 11.14 -23.51
N GLY A 93 -1.56 12.02 -22.51
CA GLY A 93 -2.79 12.10 -21.72
C GLY A 93 -2.97 11.00 -20.68
N ALA A 94 -1.97 10.12 -20.48
CA ALA A 94 -1.94 9.20 -19.35
C ALA A 94 -1.11 9.72 -18.18
N ASN A 95 -1.50 9.30 -16.98
CA ASN A 95 -0.80 9.57 -15.74
C ASN A 95 -0.65 8.28 -14.94
N LEU A 96 0.44 8.17 -14.20
CA LEU A 96 0.71 7.06 -13.30
C LEU A 96 1.15 7.59 -11.95
N GLU A 97 0.33 7.34 -10.93
CA GLU A 97 0.55 7.82 -9.57
C GLU A 97 0.84 6.65 -8.64
N PHE A 98 1.67 6.89 -7.62
CA PHE A 98 2.03 5.88 -6.64
C PHE A 98 1.38 6.17 -5.29
N PHE A 99 0.86 5.11 -4.67
CA PHE A 99 0.26 5.18 -3.35
C PHE A 99 0.80 4.07 -2.45
N GLU A 100 1.05 4.40 -1.19
CA GLU A 100 1.25 3.45 -0.09
C GLU A 100 -0.10 3.25 0.61
N VAL A 101 -0.50 2.00 0.74
CA VAL A 101 -1.74 1.56 1.38
C VAL A 101 -1.40 0.69 2.59
N THR A 102 -1.85 1.09 3.77
CA THR A 102 -1.57 0.39 5.04
C THR A 102 -2.82 0.22 5.89
N PHE A 103 -2.83 -0.84 6.70
CA PHE A 103 -3.99 -1.27 7.50
C PHE A 103 -3.76 -1.20 9.01
N ARG A 104 -2.64 -0.60 9.43
CA ARG A 104 -2.27 -0.52 10.85
C ARG A 104 -3.35 0.27 11.62
N LYS A 105 -3.93 -0.37 12.66
CA LYS A 105 -4.84 0.28 13.62
C LYS A 105 -4.19 1.57 14.16
N GLU A 106 -4.98 2.61 14.35
CA GLU A 106 -4.48 3.91 14.83
C GLU A 106 -3.79 3.84 16.19
N GLY A 107 -2.68 4.60 16.34
CA GLY A 107 -1.95 4.74 17.61
C GLY A 107 -0.56 5.42 17.56
N CYS A 108 0.17 5.46 16.44
CA CYS A 108 1.58 5.90 16.48
C CYS A 108 2.13 6.55 15.18
N ARG A 109 1.55 7.67 14.72
CA ARG A 109 2.31 8.62 13.87
C ARG A 109 2.22 9.99 14.52
N GLY A 110 3.10 10.22 15.50
CA GLY A 110 3.22 11.48 16.26
C GLY A 110 3.71 11.33 17.70
N CYS A 111 3.69 10.13 18.27
CA CYS A 111 4.17 9.91 19.63
C CYS A 111 5.67 9.60 19.65
N ARG A 112 6.47 10.41 20.36
CA ARG A 112 7.91 10.15 20.60
C ARG A 112 8.17 8.83 21.37
N GLY A 113 7.13 8.18 21.89
CA GLY A 113 7.22 6.94 22.67
C GLY A 113 7.23 5.64 21.85
N TYR A 114 7.11 5.72 20.51
CA TYR A 114 7.00 4.56 19.60
C TYR A 114 8.12 3.52 19.81
N ASP A 115 9.36 3.96 20.03
CA ASP A 115 10.52 3.07 20.20
C ASP A 115 10.79 2.68 21.67
N SER A 116 10.02 3.21 22.62
CA SER A 116 10.28 3.08 24.07
C SER A 116 9.21 2.29 24.85
N GLY A 117 8.13 1.86 24.19
CA GLY A 117 7.12 0.97 24.79
C GLY A 117 6.18 1.61 25.82
N THR A 118 6.23 2.93 26.05
CA THR A 118 5.38 3.60 27.06
C THR A 118 4.40 4.58 26.41
N CYS A 119 3.23 4.08 26.02
CA CYS A 119 2.16 4.91 25.43
C CYS A 119 1.19 5.46 26.49
N GLN A 120 1.67 6.30 27.42
CA GLN A 120 0.79 6.90 28.44
C GLN A 120 -0.18 7.96 27.87
N ASN A 121 0.08 8.53 26.68
CA ASN A 121 -0.84 9.49 26.06
C ASN A 121 -2.07 8.84 25.42
N CYS A 122 -2.00 7.57 24.98
CA CYS A 122 -3.21 6.87 24.54
C CYS A 122 -4.13 6.53 25.72
N VAL A 123 -3.60 6.26 26.91
CA VAL A 123 -4.41 6.00 28.13
C VAL A 123 -5.33 7.19 28.44
N PHE A 124 -4.87 8.43 28.21
CA PHE A 124 -5.66 9.63 28.49
C PHE A 124 -6.79 9.87 27.48
N SER A 125 -6.54 9.68 26.18
CA SER A 125 -7.59 9.71 25.15
C SER A 125 -8.59 8.56 25.30
N PHE A 126 -8.14 7.42 25.82
CA PHE A 126 -8.95 6.24 26.10
C PHE A 126 -9.83 6.41 27.35
N TRP A 127 -9.35 7.14 28.36
CA TRP A 127 -10.14 7.55 29.53
C TRP A 127 -11.33 8.45 29.15
N LEU A 128 -11.19 9.26 28.09
CA LEU A 128 -12.28 10.10 27.55
C LEU A 128 -13.29 9.34 26.68
N SER A 129 -12.91 8.21 26.07
CA SER A 129 -13.76 7.47 25.11
C SER A 129 -14.52 6.28 25.71
N GLY A 130 -14.15 5.82 26.91
CA GLY A 130 -14.95 4.86 27.70
C GLY A 130 -15.03 3.43 27.16
N ALA A 131 -14.27 3.07 26.12
CA ALA A 131 -14.13 1.66 25.72
C ALA A 131 -13.21 0.91 26.71
N PRO A 132 -13.35 -0.38 26.99
CA PRO A 132 -12.36 -1.15 27.76
C PRO A 132 -11.23 -1.68 26.84
N VAL A 133 -9.96 -1.52 27.24
CA VAL A 133 -8.84 -2.26 26.61
C VAL A 133 -8.86 -3.66 27.21
N GLU A 134 -9.55 -4.61 26.58
CA GLU A 134 -9.29 -6.00 26.90
C GLU A 134 -7.96 -6.42 26.24
N LYS A 135 -6.91 -6.36 27.07
CA LYS A 135 -5.60 -7.02 26.95
C LYS A 135 -4.71 -6.54 25.78
N CYS A 136 -3.94 -5.50 26.06
CA CYS A 136 -2.57 -5.40 25.56
C CYS A 136 -1.66 -6.39 26.31
#